data_AF-A0A8T3XQV0-F1
#
_entry.id   AF-A0A8T3XQV0-F1
#
_cell.length_a   1.000
_cell.length_b   1.000
_cell.length_c   1.000
_cell.angle_alpha   90.00
_cell.angle_beta   90.00
_cell.angle_gamma   90.00
#
_symmetry.space_group_name_H-M   'P 1'
#
loop_
_entity.id
_entity.type
_entity.pdbx_description
1 polymer ?
#
loop_
_entity_poly.entity_id
_entity_poly.type
_entity_poly.pdbx_seq_one_letter_code
_entity_poly.pdbx_strand_id
1 'polypeptide(L)'
;MKNRDIKDKKSKQKLLWAFFIIFIMISSSAAFVYNFFVTNNTTNNKTKTEYKGYKFNLNENGGWQTNYKGYNIEFYYLPNELDDINIDSIKLNENKIYLAYNASEVHQSILFNIQRISYILLLNDKIGTPSCIEEKNCPDIPIVECKGSNKVIYFNKVDSNFDKDKVLISEDNCYIISSDDTGINKVTDKLIYKIIGLA
;
A
#
# COMPACT_ATOMS: atom_id res chain seq x y z
N MET A 1 7.20 65.51 -50.13
CA MET A 1 6.04 65.23 -49.27
C MET A 1 5.84 63.70 -49.10
N LYS A 2 6.88 62.96 -48.67
CA LYS A 2 6.88 61.47 -48.64
C LYS A 2 7.57 60.85 -47.40
N ASN A 3 7.88 61.66 -46.38
CA ASN A 3 8.62 61.24 -45.18
C ASN A 3 7.76 61.13 -43.92
N ARG A 4 6.45 61.41 -43.98
CA ARG A 4 5.54 61.25 -42.83
C ARG A 4 4.95 59.84 -42.72
N ASP A 5 4.77 59.13 -43.83
CA ASP A 5 4.13 57.80 -43.81
C ASP A 5 5.01 56.66 -43.25
N ILE A 6 6.33 56.87 -43.15
CA ILE A 6 7.27 55.86 -42.63
C ILE A 6 7.27 55.85 -41.09
N LYS A 7 6.95 56.99 -40.45
CA LYS A 7 7.00 57.12 -38.99
C LYS A 7 5.82 56.39 -38.31
N ASP A 8 4.65 56.39 -38.95
CA ASP A 8 3.44 55.74 -38.43
C ASP A 8 3.44 54.21 -38.59
N LYS A 9 4.23 53.66 -39.52
CA LYS A 9 4.41 52.20 -39.63
C LYS A 9 5.26 51.64 -38.49
N LYS A 10 6.27 52.39 -38.04
CA LYS A 10 7.15 51.96 -36.93
C LYS A 10 6.46 51.99 -35.56
N SER A 11 5.48 52.87 -35.35
CA SER A 11 4.72 52.92 -34.08
C SER A 11 3.73 51.76 -33.95
N LYS A 12 3.04 51.39 -35.04
CA LYS A 12 2.11 50.25 -35.06
C LYS A 12 2.81 48.91 -34.83
N GLN A 13 4.03 48.74 -35.33
CA GLN A 13 4.81 47.52 -35.10
C GLN A 13 5.23 47.35 -33.63
N LYS A 14 5.57 48.45 -32.94
CA LYS A 14 5.88 48.41 -31.49
C LYS A 14 4.67 48.06 -30.63
N LEU A 15 3.49 48.57 -30.99
CA LEU A 15 2.23 48.26 -30.30
C LEU A 15 1.87 46.78 -30.42
N LEU A 16 2.06 46.20 -31.61
CA LEU A 16 1.78 44.78 -31.87
C LEU A 16 2.70 43.85 -31.08
N TRP A 17 3.98 44.22 -30.94
CA TRP A 17 4.92 43.50 -30.08
C TRP A 17 4.56 43.57 -28.59
N ALA A 18 4.09 44.73 -28.10
CA ALA A 18 3.64 44.86 -26.72
C ALA A 18 2.42 43.96 -26.43
N PHE A 19 1.45 43.92 -27.35
CA PHE A 19 0.28 43.03 -27.22
C PHE A 19 0.68 41.54 -27.23
N PHE A 20 1.63 41.15 -28.08
CA PHE A 20 2.12 39.78 -28.15
C PHE A 20 2.75 39.33 -26.82
N ILE A 21 3.56 40.19 -26.19
CA ILE A 21 4.18 39.89 -24.89
C ILE A 21 3.11 39.73 -23.79
N ILE A 22 2.12 40.62 -23.76
CA ILE A 22 1.00 40.54 -22.79
C ILE A 22 0.20 39.25 -23.00
N PHE A 23 -0.07 38.88 -24.25
CA PHE A 23 -0.78 37.64 -24.58
C PHE A 23 -0.04 36.40 -24.09
N ILE A 24 1.30 36.36 -24.23
CA ILE A 24 2.11 35.24 -23.70
C ILE A 24 2.03 35.16 -22.18
N MET A 25 2.08 36.28 -21.45
CA MET A 25 1.97 36.27 -19.99
C MET A 25 0.60 35.81 -19.49
N ILE A 26 -0.48 36.12 -20.21
CA ILE A 26 -1.83 35.70 -19.84
C ILE A 26 -2.06 34.23 -20.24
N SER A 27 -1.55 33.79 -21.39
CA SER A 27 -1.67 32.41 -21.85
C SER A 27 -0.98 31.41 -20.91
N SER A 28 0.16 31.80 -20.32
CA SER A 28 0.89 30.92 -19.38
C SER A 28 0.13 30.69 -18.06
N SER A 29 -0.64 31.68 -17.59
CA SER A 29 -1.48 31.53 -16.39
C SER A 29 -2.80 30.81 -16.69
N ALA A 30 -3.38 30.99 -17.89
CA ALA A 30 -4.58 30.28 -18.31
C ALA A 30 -4.39 28.76 -18.38
N ALA A 31 -3.21 28.27 -18.79
CA ALA A 31 -2.89 26.84 -18.80
C ALA A 31 -2.94 26.21 -17.39
N PHE A 32 -2.51 26.95 -16.37
CA PHE A 32 -2.51 26.47 -14.98
C PHE A 32 -3.92 26.36 -14.41
N VAL A 33 -4.78 27.35 -14.71
CA VAL A 33 -6.19 27.35 -14.30
C VAL A 33 -6.99 26.28 -15.04
N TYR A 34 -6.71 26.07 -16.33
CA TYR A 34 -7.36 25.02 -17.11
C TYR A 34 -7.01 23.62 -16.59
N ASN A 35 -5.74 23.35 -16.27
CA ASN A 35 -5.35 22.08 -15.66
C ASN A 35 -6.02 21.88 -14.30
N PHE A 36 -6.12 22.92 -13.47
CA PHE A 36 -6.82 22.83 -12.18
C PHE A 36 -8.31 22.52 -12.34
N PHE A 37 -9.01 23.13 -13.30
CA PHE A 37 -10.44 22.86 -13.53
C PHE A 37 -10.70 21.53 -14.24
N VAL A 38 -9.85 21.12 -15.19
CA VAL A 38 -9.99 19.84 -15.89
C VAL A 38 -9.67 18.67 -14.98
N THR A 39 -8.60 18.75 -14.18
CA THR A 39 -8.22 17.66 -13.24
C THR A 39 -9.24 17.47 -12.11
N ASN A 40 -10.01 18.52 -11.76
CA ASN A 40 -11.07 18.43 -10.77
C ASN A 40 -12.41 17.93 -11.35
N ASN A 41 -12.62 18.01 -12.67
CA ASN A 41 -13.88 17.61 -13.33
C ASN A 41 -13.76 16.34 -14.19
N THR A 42 -12.57 15.86 -14.50
CA THR A 42 -12.40 14.43 -14.73
C THR A 42 -12.59 13.76 -13.38
N THR A 43 -13.83 13.36 -13.11
CA THR A 43 -14.10 12.21 -12.25
C THR A 43 -13.14 11.13 -12.68
N ASN A 44 -12.01 11.05 -11.99
CA ASN A 44 -11.09 9.96 -12.05
C ASN A 44 -11.98 8.75 -11.78
N ASN A 45 -12.35 8.03 -12.85
CA ASN A 45 -12.77 6.64 -12.79
C ASN A 45 -11.55 5.80 -12.33
N LYS A 46 -10.83 6.25 -11.29
CA LYS A 46 -10.05 5.38 -10.42
C LYS A 46 -11.06 4.32 -10.03
N THR A 47 -10.85 3.10 -10.51
CA THR A 47 -11.72 1.97 -10.26
C THR A 47 -12.04 1.97 -8.77
N LYS A 48 -13.28 2.35 -8.43
CA LYS A 48 -13.77 2.34 -7.06
C LYS A 48 -14.52 1.05 -6.90
N THR A 49 -14.09 0.25 -5.94
CA THR A 49 -14.86 -0.93 -5.53
C THR A 49 -15.22 -0.78 -4.06
N GLU A 50 -16.35 -1.34 -3.66
CA GLU A 50 -16.83 -1.28 -2.29
C GLU A 50 -16.98 -2.70 -1.75
N TYR A 51 -16.45 -2.93 -0.55
CA TYR A 51 -16.53 -4.22 0.12
C TYR A 51 -16.82 -4.01 1.61
N LYS A 52 -17.94 -4.58 2.09
CA LYS A 52 -18.46 -4.42 3.46
C LYS A 52 -18.48 -2.95 3.97
N GLY A 53 -18.84 -2.01 3.09
CA GLY A 53 -18.92 -0.58 3.43
C GLY A 53 -17.58 0.18 3.34
N TYR A 54 -16.48 -0.51 3.01
CA TYR A 54 -15.18 0.10 2.79
C TYR A 54 -14.97 0.36 1.30
N LYS A 55 -14.56 1.60 0.98
CA LYS A 55 -14.24 2.01 -0.39
C LYS A 55 -12.77 1.78 -0.65
N PHE A 56 -12.48 1.02 -1.70
CA PHE A 56 -11.14 0.79 -2.22
C PHE A 56 -10.96 1.63 -3.47
N ASN A 57 -9.83 2.34 -3.52
CA ASN A 57 -9.43 3.13 -4.67
C ASN A 57 -8.06 2.65 -5.14
N LEU A 58 -7.89 2.49 -6.44
CA LEU A 58 -6.59 2.20 -7.01
C LEU A 58 -5.67 3.43 -6.87
N ASN A 59 -4.48 3.23 -6.32
CA ASN A 59 -3.46 4.27 -6.22
C ASN A 59 -2.62 4.35 -7.50
N GLU A 60 -1.69 5.32 -7.56
CA GLU A 60 -0.84 5.54 -8.74
C GLU A 60 0.17 4.41 -8.99
N ASN A 61 0.46 3.59 -7.97
CA ASN A 61 1.36 2.45 -8.03
C ASN A 61 0.64 1.13 -8.37
N GLY A 62 -0.68 1.17 -8.61
CA GLY A 62 -1.49 -0.03 -8.90
C GLY A 62 -1.91 -0.84 -7.67
N GLY A 63 -1.68 -0.34 -6.45
CA GLY A 63 -2.18 -0.92 -5.20
C GLY A 63 -3.58 -0.41 -4.86
N TRP A 64 -4.35 -1.22 -4.13
CA TRP A 64 -5.66 -0.87 -3.61
C TRP A 64 -5.52 -0.17 -2.26
N GLN A 65 -6.17 0.99 -2.10
CA GLN A 65 -6.14 1.74 -0.84
C GLN A 65 -7.54 1.92 -0.26
N THR A 66 -7.67 1.72 1.05
CA THR A 66 -8.90 2.01 1.79
C THR A 66 -8.61 2.86 3.03
N ASN A 67 -9.62 3.58 3.51
CA ASN A 67 -9.50 4.34 4.75
C ASN A 67 -9.98 3.50 5.93
N TYR A 68 -9.12 3.33 6.94
CA TYR A 68 -9.41 2.61 8.17
C TYR A 68 -8.97 3.45 9.36
N LYS A 69 -9.91 3.80 10.25
CA LYS A 69 -9.68 4.70 11.40
C LYS A 69 -8.96 6.01 11.02
N GLY A 70 -9.23 6.55 9.83
CA GLY A 70 -8.60 7.79 9.34
C GLY A 70 -7.24 7.58 8.65
N TYR A 71 -6.69 6.37 8.66
CA TYR A 71 -5.43 6.04 7.97
C TYR A 71 -5.70 5.36 6.62
N ASN A 72 -4.87 5.66 5.62
CA ASN A 72 -4.93 4.95 4.35
C ASN A 72 -4.09 3.67 4.45
N ILE A 73 -4.72 2.52 4.27
CA ILE A 73 -4.06 1.22 4.23
C ILE A 73 -4.00 0.76 2.78
N GLU A 74 -2.84 0.25 2.38
CA GLU A 74 -2.58 -0.28 1.04
C GLU A 74 -2.54 -1.81 1.02
N PHE A 75 -3.18 -2.36 -0.01
CA PHE A 75 -3.33 -3.77 -0.32
C PHE A 75 -2.90 -4.03 -1.76
N TYR A 76 -2.35 -5.20 -2.02
CA TYR A 76 -2.06 -5.68 -3.36
C TYR A 76 -3.28 -6.33 -4.00
N TYR A 77 -4.12 -6.96 -3.19
CA TYR A 77 -5.28 -7.72 -3.65
C TYR A 77 -6.55 -7.28 -2.91
N LEU A 78 -7.68 -7.27 -3.61
CA LEU A 78 -8.99 -7.04 -3.03
C LEU A 78 -9.47 -8.27 -2.25
N PRO A 79 -10.40 -8.11 -1.29
CA PRO A 79 -10.90 -9.23 -0.49
C PRO A 79 -11.47 -10.40 -1.32
N ASN A 80 -12.16 -10.10 -2.42
CA ASN A 80 -12.77 -11.09 -3.32
C ASN A 80 -11.74 -11.84 -4.19
N GLU A 81 -10.53 -11.31 -4.35
CA GLU A 81 -9.43 -12.00 -5.04
C GLU A 81 -8.72 -13.02 -4.13
N LEU A 82 -9.11 -13.09 -2.85
CA LEU A 82 -8.49 -13.89 -1.82
C LEU A 82 -9.48 -14.87 -1.18
N ASP A 83 -10.62 -15.15 -1.82
CA ASP A 83 -11.68 -16.02 -1.29
C ASP A 83 -11.29 -17.50 -1.27
N ASP A 84 -10.31 -17.89 -2.09
CA ASP A 84 -9.71 -19.23 -2.13
C ASP A 84 -8.71 -19.48 -0.98
N ILE A 85 -8.16 -18.42 -0.39
CA ILE A 85 -7.25 -18.50 0.74
C ILE A 85 -8.05 -18.66 2.03
N ASN A 86 -8.07 -19.89 2.55
CA ASN A 86 -8.63 -20.16 3.84
C ASN A 86 -7.66 -19.75 4.96
N ILE A 87 -8.14 -18.86 5.82
CA ILE A 87 -7.48 -18.50 7.07
C ILE A 87 -8.49 -18.79 8.18
N ASP A 88 -8.16 -19.77 9.01
CA ASP A 88 -8.95 -20.09 10.20
C ASP A 88 -9.11 -18.86 11.11
N SER A 89 -10.09 -18.89 12.01
CA SER A 89 -10.36 -17.74 12.88
C SER A 89 -9.13 -17.36 13.71
N ILE A 90 -8.58 -16.16 13.47
CA ILE A 90 -7.43 -15.65 14.20
C ILE A 90 -7.92 -14.89 15.43
N LYS A 91 -7.40 -15.27 16.59
CA LYS A 91 -7.67 -14.63 17.88
C LYS A 91 -6.37 -14.00 18.38
N LEU A 92 -6.24 -12.71 18.16
CA LEU A 92 -5.12 -11.89 18.62
C LEU A 92 -5.56 -11.13 19.86
N ASN A 93 -5.76 -11.80 20.99
CA ASN A 93 -6.31 -11.17 22.21
C ASN A 93 -5.24 -10.43 23.01
N GLU A 94 -3.98 -10.74 22.76
CA GLU A 94 -2.80 -10.26 23.46
C GLU A 94 -2.41 -8.87 22.94
N ASN A 95 -1.80 -8.07 23.83
CA ASN A 95 -1.28 -6.75 23.47
C ASN A 95 0.02 -6.84 22.67
N LYS A 96 0.80 -7.91 22.89
CA LYS A 96 2.08 -8.15 22.19
C LYS A 96 1.96 -9.41 21.34
N ILE A 97 2.33 -9.29 20.08
CA ILE A 97 2.32 -10.39 19.11
C ILE A 97 3.69 -10.44 18.47
N TYR A 98 4.29 -11.63 18.47
CA TYR A 98 5.59 -11.85 17.85
C TYR A 98 5.39 -12.19 16.38
N LEU A 99 6.16 -11.53 15.52
CA LEU A 99 6.19 -11.78 14.08
C LEU A 99 7.50 -12.50 13.78
N ALA A 100 7.44 -13.83 13.80
CA ALA A 100 8.60 -14.70 13.72
C ALA A 100 8.93 -15.05 12.27
N TYR A 101 10.22 -15.21 11.97
CA TYR A 101 10.70 -15.75 10.69
C TYR A 101 11.96 -16.59 10.90
N ASN A 102 12.29 -17.43 9.92
CA ASN A 102 13.59 -18.09 9.88
C ASN A 102 14.59 -17.18 9.18
N ALA A 103 15.61 -16.71 9.91
CA ALA A 103 16.62 -15.80 9.36
C ALA A 103 17.45 -16.41 8.22
N SER A 104 17.56 -17.75 8.17
CA SER A 104 18.27 -18.43 7.08
C SER A 104 17.45 -18.51 5.78
N GLU A 105 16.14 -18.26 5.83
CA GLU A 105 15.20 -18.37 4.71
C GLU A 105 14.53 -17.03 4.39
N VAL A 106 14.99 -15.95 5.03
CA VAL A 106 14.32 -14.66 4.96
C VAL A 106 14.56 -13.99 3.61
N HIS A 107 13.47 -13.55 2.99
CA HIS A 107 13.49 -12.70 1.80
C HIS A 107 12.95 -11.30 2.13
N GLN A 108 13.28 -10.34 1.27
CA GLN A 108 12.81 -8.96 1.42
C GLN A 108 11.27 -8.87 1.48
N SER A 109 10.57 -9.75 0.77
CA SER A 109 9.10 -9.85 0.81
C SER A 109 8.58 -10.22 2.20
N ILE A 110 9.24 -11.13 2.93
CA ILE A 110 8.84 -11.51 4.30
C ILE A 110 9.02 -10.33 5.25
N LEU A 111 10.20 -9.68 5.23
CA LEU A 111 10.47 -8.52 6.09
C LEU A 111 9.50 -7.37 5.84
N PHE A 112 9.19 -7.12 4.57
CA PHE A 112 8.21 -6.12 4.17
C PHE A 112 6.80 -6.45 4.71
N ASN A 113 6.36 -7.70 4.60
CA ASN A 113 5.06 -8.12 5.13
C ASN A 113 5.00 -8.11 6.67
N ILE A 114 6.11 -8.43 7.36
CA ILE A 114 6.23 -8.25 8.81
C ILE A 114 6.01 -6.79 9.20
N GLN A 115 6.61 -5.84 8.47
CA GLN A 115 6.43 -4.41 8.73
C GLN A 115 4.98 -3.97 8.48
N ARG A 116 4.36 -4.45 7.40
CA ARG A 116 2.94 -4.18 7.10
C ARG A 116 2.03 -4.67 8.22
N ILE A 117 2.19 -5.92 8.67
CA ILE A 117 1.38 -6.45 9.76
C ILE A 117 1.66 -5.72 11.07
N SER A 118 2.92 -5.39 11.38
CA SER A 118 3.28 -4.58 12.55
C SER A 118 2.53 -3.25 12.58
N TYR A 119 2.45 -2.56 11.44
CA TYR A 119 1.71 -1.30 11.32
C TYR A 119 0.21 -1.49 11.55
N ILE A 120 -0.40 -2.55 10.99
CA ILE A 120 -1.83 -2.85 11.18
C ILE A 120 -2.16 -3.22 12.63
N LEU A 121 -1.26 -3.95 13.29
CA LEU A 121 -1.39 -4.25 14.72
C LEU A 121 -1.35 -2.97 15.55
N LEU A 122 -0.43 -2.04 15.22
CA LEU A 122 -0.34 -0.75 15.90
C LEU A 122 -1.63 0.08 15.75
N LEU A 123 -2.25 0.10 14.57
CA LEU A 123 -3.56 0.74 14.35
C LEU A 123 -4.71 0.09 15.15
N ASN A 124 -4.48 -1.08 15.73
CA ASN A 124 -5.39 -1.81 16.59
C ASN A 124 -4.90 -1.93 18.04
N ASP A 125 -4.07 -0.97 18.47
CA ASP A 125 -3.55 -0.85 19.83
C ASP A 125 -2.76 -2.09 20.29
N LYS A 126 -2.12 -2.78 19.34
CA LYS A 126 -1.28 -3.97 19.55
C LYS A 126 0.15 -3.72 19.09
N ILE A 127 1.10 -4.42 19.70
CA ILE A 127 2.52 -4.32 19.42
C ILE A 127 2.95 -5.55 18.63
N GLY A 128 3.20 -5.38 17.33
CA GLY A 128 3.93 -6.36 16.52
C GLY A 128 5.43 -6.27 16.81
N THR A 129 6.02 -7.35 17.29
CA THR A 129 7.47 -7.42 17.60
C THR A 129 8.15 -8.37 16.61
N PRO A 130 9.06 -7.91 15.74
CA PRO A 130 9.82 -8.82 14.89
C PRO A 130 10.68 -9.76 15.75
N SER A 131 10.77 -11.02 15.34
CA SER A 131 11.47 -12.07 16.09
C SER A 131 11.99 -13.16 15.16
N CYS A 132 12.93 -13.98 15.63
CA CYS A 132 13.35 -15.20 14.93
C CYS A 132 12.75 -16.45 15.58
N ILE A 133 12.58 -17.50 14.78
CA ILE A 133 12.21 -18.83 15.28
C ILE A 133 13.44 -19.62 15.79
N GLU A 134 14.64 -19.25 15.32
CA GLU A 134 15.92 -19.92 15.62
C GLU A 134 17.03 -18.88 15.85
N GLU A 135 18.04 -19.21 16.65
CA GLU A 135 19.21 -18.36 16.92
C GLU A 135 20.14 -18.22 15.70
N LYS A 136 20.19 -19.24 14.85
CA LYS A 136 21.12 -19.31 13.72
C LYS A 136 20.85 -18.19 12.71
N ASN A 137 21.84 -17.33 12.50
CA ASN A 137 21.78 -16.15 11.63
C ASN A 137 20.73 -15.10 12.04
N CYS A 138 20.17 -15.21 13.25
CA CYS A 138 19.23 -14.21 13.74
C CYS A 138 19.97 -12.89 14.07
N PRO A 139 19.46 -11.73 13.64
CA PRO A 139 19.97 -10.45 14.13
C PRO A 139 19.70 -10.29 15.64
N ASP A 140 20.17 -9.21 16.25
CA ASP A 140 19.94 -8.89 17.67
C ASP A 140 18.47 -8.50 17.94
N ILE A 141 17.58 -9.49 17.81
CA ILE A 141 16.13 -9.42 18.04
C ILE A 141 15.68 -10.67 18.83
N PRO A 142 14.50 -10.65 19.47
CA PRO A 142 14.05 -11.77 20.28
C PRO A 142 13.92 -13.07 19.47
N ILE A 143 14.38 -14.17 20.07
CA ILE A 143 14.11 -15.53 19.59
C ILE A 143 12.86 -16.04 20.31
N VAL A 144 11.90 -16.57 19.56
CA VAL A 144 10.64 -17.10 20.08
C VAL A 144 10.35 -18.46 19.50
N GLU A 145 9.69 -19.30 20.29
CA GLU A 145 9.18 -20.60 19.84
C GLU A 145 7.66 -20.54 19.66
N CYS A 146 7.11 -21.37 18.77
CA CYS A 146 5.66 -21.55 18.66
C CYS A 146 5.05 -22.21 19.92
N LYS A 147 5.88 -22.73 20.83
CA LYS A 147 5.45 -23.35 22.10
C LYS A 147 5.40 -22.30 23.20
N GLY A 148 4.30 -22.25 23.96
CA GLY A 148 4.16 -21.39 25.13
C GLY A 148 2.92 -20.50 25.08
N SER A 149 2.89 -19.45 25.91
CA SER A 149 1.74 -18.55 26.07
C SER A 149 1.75 -17.33 25.15
N ASN A 150 2.85 -17.08 24.43
CA ASN A 150 2.96 -15.92 23.55
C ASN A 150 2.29 -16.22 22.21
N LYS A 151 1.56 -15.25 21.65
CA LYS A 151 1.08 -15.36 20.27
C LYS A 151 2.19 -15.07 19.29
N VAL A 152 2.36 -15.99 18.35
CA VAL A 152 3.37 -15.92 17.30
C VAL A 152 2.66 -16.02 15.96
N ILE A 153 3.01 -15.12 15.05
CA ILE A 153 2.72 -15.23 13.62
C ILE A 153 4.05 -15.57 12.96
N TYR A 154 4.20 -16.82 12.52
CA TYR A 154 5.42 -17.32 11.91
C TYR A 154 5.31 -17.31 10.39
N PHE A 155 6.22 -16.60 9.74
CA PHE A 155 6.36 -16.56 8.28
C PHE A 155 7.32 -17.67 7.86
N ASN A 156 6.77 -18.71 7.25
CA ASN A 156 7.48 -19.87 6.75
C ASN A 156 7.48 -19.85 5.22
N LYS A 157 8.64 -20.00 4.60
CA LYS A 157 8.72 -20.12 3.15
C LYS A 157 8.53 -21.58 2.76
N VAL A 158 7.67 -21.85 1.79
CA VAL A 158 7.52 -23.17 1.20
C VAL A 158 7.84 -23.12 -0.28
N ASP A 159 8.42 -24.21 -0.78
CA ASP A 159 8.67 -24.36 -2.21
C ASP A 159 7.35 -24.47 -2.99
N SER A 160 7.36 -23.98 -4.23
CA SER A 160 6.19 -23.81 -5.11
C SER A 160 5.41 -25.09 -5.46
N ASN A 161 5.88 -26.26 -5.03
CA ASN A 161 5.25 -27.55 -5.24
C ASN A 161 4.31 -27.98 -4.09
N PHE A 162 4.23 -27.21 -3.00
CA PHE A 162 3.28 -27.47 -1.91
C PHE A 162 1.91 -26.85 -2.22
N ASP A 163 0.83 -27.49 -1.76
CA ASP A 163 -0.54 -26.97 -1.85
C ASP A 163 -0.58 -25.48 -1.45
N LYS A 164 -0.90 -24.65 -2.44
CA LYS A 164 -0.63 -23.21 -2.46
C LYS A 164 -1.33 -22.45 -1.32
N ASP A 165 -0.65 -21.42 -0.82
CA ASP A 165 -1.15 -20.29 -0.04
C ASP A 165 -2.07 -20.67 1.14
N LYS A 166 -1.51 -21.32 2.17
CA LYS A 166 -2.25 -21.69 3.38
C LYS A 166 -1.74 -20.94 4.61
N VAL A 167 -2.68 -20.42 5.42
CA VAL A 167 -2.39 -20.14 6.83
C VAL A 167 -2.85 -21.34 7.63
N LEU A 168 -1.89 -22.03 8.23
CA LEU A 168 -2.16 -23.15 9.10
C LEU A 168 -2.10 -22.65 10.54
N ILE A 169 -3.18 -22.85 11.29
CA ILE A 169 -3.09 -22.75 12.74
C ILE A 169 -2.37 -24.01 13.22
N SER A 170 -1.19 -23.83 13.80
CA SER A 170 -0.46 -24.91 14.45
C SER A 170 -0.56 -24.73 15.96
N GLU A 171 -1.01 -25.78 16.63
CA GLU A 171 -0.99 -26.04 18.07
C GLU A 171 -0.98 -24.78 18.97
N ASP A 172 -2.20 -24.37 19.33
CA ASP A 172 -2.64 -23.45 20.40
C ASP A 172 -2.20 -21.97 20.38
N ASN A 173 -1.04 -21.59 19.85
CA ASN A 173 -0.59 -20.18 19.91
C ASN A 173 0.21 -19.67 18.69
N CYS A 174 0.42 -20.51 17.66
CA CYS A 174 1.21 -20.15 16.50
C CYS A 174 0.36 -20.12 15.20
N TYR A 175 0.34 -18.96 14.55
CA TYR A 175 -0.23 -18.80 13.21
C TYR A 175 0.89 -18.93 12.19
N ILE A 176 0.95 -20.07 11.49
CA ILE A 176 1.99 -20.32 10.49
C ILE A 176 1.47 -19.88 9.13
N ILE A 177 2.08 -18.83 8.58
CA ILE A 177 1.87 -18.36 7.22
C ILE A 177 2.88 -19.09 6.35
N SER A 178 2.41 -20.04 5.54
CA SER A 178 3.25 -20.80 4.61
C SER A 178 2.92 -20.44 3.17
N SER A 179 3.87 -19.85 2.47
CA SER A 179 3.70 -19.47 1.06
C SER A 179 5.03 -19.37 0.31
N ASP A 180 4.95 -19.41 -1.02
CA ASP A 180 6.03 -18.94 -1.88
C ASP A 180 6.14 -17.40 -1.86
N ASP A 181 7.15 -16.86 -2.56
CA ASP A 181 7.45 -15.42 -2.60
C ASP A 181 6.30 -14.58 -3.20
N THR A 182 5.42 -15.18 -4.01
CA THR A 182 4.31 -14.49 -4.65
C THR A 182 3.04 -14.53 -3.79
N GLY A 183 2.73 -15.68 -3.20
CA GLY A 183 1.56 -15.87 -2.37
C GLY A 183 1.68 -15.17 -1.00
N ILE A 184 2.89 -14.86 -0.53
CA ILE A 184 3.07 -14.26 0.80
C ILE A 184 2.35 -12.90 0.93
N ASN A 185 2.29 -12.14 -0.16
CA ASN A 185 1.54 -10.88 -0.22
C ASN A 185 0.02 -11.12 -0.14
N LYS A 186 -0.49 -12.14 -0.86
CA LYS A 186 -1.91 -12.50 -0.83
C LYS A 186 -2.36 -12.94 0.56
N VAL A 187 -1.58 -13.83 1.17
CA VAL A 187 -1.88 -14.35 2.51
C VAL A 187 -1.77 -13.24 3.56
N THR A 188 -0.77 -12.36 3.43
CA THR A 188 -0.64 -11.19 4.30
C THR A 188 -1.83 -10.23 4.16
N ASP A 189 -2.28 -9.94 2.94
CA ASP A 189 -3.45 -9.10 2.71
C ASP A 189 -4.71 -9.71 3.33
N LYS A 190 -4.93 -11.02 3.13
CA LYS A 190 -6.06 -11.76 3.74
C LYS A 190 -5.99 -11.71 5.27
N LEU A 191 -4.80 -11.89 5.85
CA LEU A 191 -4.57 -11.76 7.29
C LEU A 191 -4.88 -10.35 7.77
N ILE A 192 -4.39 -9.32 7.09
CA ILE A 192 -4.68 -7.92 7.43
C ILE A 192 -6.19 -7.69 7.40
N TYR A 193 -6.89 -8.14 6.35
CA TYR A 193 -8.36 -8.06 6.27
C TYR A 193 -9.06 -8.72 7.45
N LYS A 194 -8.58 -9.88 7.93
CA LYS A 194 -9.09 -10.52 9.15
C LYS A 194 -8.86 -9.65 10.39
N ILE A 195 -7.66 -9.10 10.56
CA ILE A 195 -7.30 -8.27 11.72
C ILE A 195 -8.17 -7.00 11.79
N ILE A 196 -8.43 -6.35 10.65
CA ILE A 196 -9.23 -5.13 10.60
C ILE A 196 -10.75 -5.38 10.54
N GLY A 197 -11.19 -6.63 10.50
CA GLY A 197 -12.61 -7.02 10.51
C GLY A 197 -13.32 -6.97 9.14
N LEU A 198 -12.57 -6.97 8.04
CA LEU A 198 -13.14 -7.03 6.68
C LEU A 198 -13.35 -8.44 6.16
N ALA A 199 -12.58 -9.44 6.61
CA ALA A 199 -12.71 -10.83 6.14
C ALA A 199 -13.30 -11.77 7.20
#